data_AF-A0A356LIU9-F1
#
_entry.id   AF-A0A356LIU9-F1
#
_cell.length_a   1.000
_cell.length_b   1.000
_cell.length_c   1.000
_cell.angle_alpha   90.00
_cell.angle_beta   90.00
_cell.angle_gamma   90.00
#
_symmetry.space_group_name_H-M   'P 1'
#
loop_
_entity.id
_entity.type
_entity.pdbx_description
1 polymer ?
#
loop_
_entity_poly.entity_id
_entity_poly.type
_entity_poly.pdbx_seq_one_letter_code
_entity_poly.pdbx_strand_id
1 'polypeptide(L)'
;MGAYFTESSGHFMIEDVYCKFNIVNRDKPVIITFAGAGDYIRSHQANKGMSPWGFEFAKKESGNVISFAAIDVSNWYRNDRFETFVDQVAEYISDFPLRLGYGGSMGGFGISAFSNKLRLDRILLINPISTLNKTEAPWEKRFSWASRYDWNNGCYDGKHVAAPGYVVYDPLHKIDKLHAQRYPHNIKHLRVYGVGHSMARHLQSMKMLKKLYLDFVNDSINEQEFYTQARARRKIDQYYKRLLAPFNKHLSPARAEILNKHRAVVKRNAFFAALGINQLSSAPLAGIVLKSTLSAGGQGVGAKCNDLLLRLGARDESQCFWSSWNRGKGFLKNGGLKFDGDGYLPTLVQAEKVVLHGNFDIKRPSNGFLLGFLSSLNKDIGTVIVSKEFKLKNTDGLSPEQQKLIEEFRAILR
;
A
#
# COMPACT_ATOMS: atom_id res chain seq x y z
N MET A 1 -23.24 -18.13 -32.68
CA MET A 1 -23.26 -18.24 -31.21
C MET A 1 -23.17 -19.70 -30.80
N GLY A 2 -22.27 -20.13 -29.90
CA GLY A 2 -22.52 -21.41 -29.22
C GLY A 2 -21.40 -22.28 -28.63
N ALA A 3 -20.10 -21.93 -28.67
CA ALA A 3 -19.07 -22.81 -28.08
C ALA A 3 -18.51 -22.35 -26.72
N TYR A 4 -18.38 -21.03 -26.50
CA TYR A 4 -17.57 -20.51 -25.39
C TYR A 4 -18.34 -20.25 -24.08
N PHE A 5 -19.64 -19.95 -24.18
CA PHE A 5 -20.48 -19.55 -23.03
C PHE A 5 -21.72 -20.45 -22.91
N THR A 6 -21.51 -21.76 -22.94
CA THR A 6 -22.58 -22.76 -22.82
C THR A 6 -23.01 -23.01 -21.37
N GLU A 7 -22.14 -22.67 -20.42
CA GLU A 7 -22.37 -22.83 -18.97
C GLU A 7 -22.52 -21.46 -18.29
N SER A 8 -22.97 -21.46 -17.03
CA SER A 8 -23.06 -20.25 -16.21
C SER A 8 -21.70 -19.78 -15.71
N SER A 9 -20.70 -20.65 -15.61
CA SER A 9 -19.33 -20.29 -15.25
C SER A 9 -18.35 -21.20 -15.95
N GLY A 10 -17.20 -20.67 -16.36
CA GLY A 10 -16.23 -21.47 -17.08
C GLY A 10 -14.97 -20.67 -17.41
N HIS A 11 -14.06 -21.33 -18.10
CA HIS A 11 -12.85 -20.71 -18.63
C HIS A 11 -12.41 -21.39 -19.91
N PHE A 12 -11.74 -20.63 -20.77
CA PHE A 12 -11.18 -21.13 -22.02
C PHE A 12 -10.02 -20.22 -22.46
N MET A 13 -9.28 -20.66 -23.47
CA MET A 13 -8.19 -19.90 -24.09
C MET A 13 -8.57 -19.62 -25.54
N ILE A 14 -8.25 -18.41 -26.00
CA ILE A 14 -8.39 -17.96 -27.38
C ILE A 14 -7.03 -17.39 -27.77
N GLU A 15 -6.29 -18.16 -28.57
CA GLU A 15 -4.88 -17.90 -28.86
C GLU A 15 -4.06 -17.72 -27.58
N ASP A 16 -3.48 -16.53 -27.39
CA ASP A 16 -2.64 -16.13 -26.29
C ASP A 16 -3.41 -15.33 -25.21
N VAL A 17 -4.74 -15.38 -25.22
CA VAL A 17 -5.60 -14.75 -24.21
C VAL A 17 -6.47 -15.79 -23.52
N TYR A 18 -6.44 -15.77 -22.19
CA TYR A 18 -7.29 -16.57 -21.32
C TYR A 18 -8.54 -15.77 -20.93
N CYS A 19 -9.69 -16.42 -21.01
CA CYS A 19 -10.98 -15.90 -20.58
C CYS A 19 -11.52 -16.76 -19.43
N LYS A 20 -11.99 -16.11 -18.37
CA LYS A 20 -12.76 -16.74 -17.29
C LYS A 20 -14.02 -15.94 -17.03
N PHE A 21 -15.15 -16.63 -16.86
CA PHE A 21 -16.43 -15.98 -16.66
C PHE A 21 -17.26 -16.65 -15.57
N ASN A 22 -18.17 -15.87 -15.00
CA ASN A 22 -19.18 -16.31 -14.04
C ASN A 22 -20.40 -15.43 -14.23
N ILE A 23 -21.52 -16.00 -14.64
CA ILE A 23 -22.78 -15.36 -14.96
C ILE A 23 -23.86 -16.00 -14.08
N VAL A 24 -24.43 -15.23 -13.17
CA VAL A 24 -25.39 -15.71 -12.16
C VAL A 24 -26.80 -15.22 -12.46
N ASN A 25 -26.95 -13.98 -12.97
CA ASN A 25 -28.25 -13.37 -13.19
C ASN A 25 -28.17 -12.36 -14.35
N ARG A 26 -28.78 -12.65 -15.50
CA ARG A 26 -28.74 -11.78 -16.69
C ARG A 26 -29.50 -10.45 -16.51
N ASP A 27 -30.38 -10.34 -15.52
CA ASP A 27 -31.09 -9.10 -15.16
C ASP A 27 -30.22 -8.14 -14.31
N LYS A 28 -28.95 -8.51 -14.04
CA LYS A 28 -27.99 -7.67 -13.31
C LYS A 28 -26.84 -7.25 -14.22
N PRO A 29 -26.13 -6.15 -13.91
CA PRO A 29 -24.97 -5.72 -14.70
C PRO A 29 -23.92 -6.81 -14.90
N VAL A 30 -23.22 -6.83 -16.02
CA VAL A 30 -22.01 -7.64 -16.25
C VAL A 30 -20.77 -6.78 -16.17
N ILE A 31 -19.76 -7.29 -15.47
CA ILE A 31 -18.47 -6.63 -15.32
C ILE A 31 -17.47 -7.25 -16.28
N ILE A 32 -16.89 -6.43 -17.15
CA ILE A 32 -15.79 -6.84 -18.03
C ILE A 32 -14.48 -6.35 -17.42
N THR A 33 -13.50 -7.25 -17.26
CA THR A 33 -12.16 -6.88 -16.79
C THR A 33 -11.05 -7.43 -17.67
N PHE A 34 -9.94 -6.70 -17.74
CA PHE A 34 -8.70 -7.15 -18.34
C PHE A 34 -7.57 -7.03 -17.31
N ALA A 35 -6.71 -8.03 -17.25
CA ALA A 35 -5.56 -8.08 -16.35
C ALA A 35 -4.42 -7.11 -16.76
N GLY A 36 -3.61 -6.69 -15.80
CA GLY A 36 -2.44 -5.85 -16.04
C GLY A 36 -1.24 -6.60 -16.64
N ALA A 37 -0.22 -5.86 -17.08
CA ALA A 37 0.98 -6.44 -17.69
C ALA A 37 1.76 -7.40 -16.77
N GLY A 38 1.67 -7.20 -15.44
CA GLY A 38 2.26 -8.10 -14.45
C GLY A 38 1.36 -9.24 -14.01
N ASP A 39 0.12 -9.29 -14.50
CA ASP A 39 -0.94 -10.20 -14.04
C ASP A 39 -1.37 -11.19 -15.13
N TYR A 40 -0.46 -11.52 -16.06
CA TYR A 40 -0.67 -12.60 -17.00
C TYR A 40 -0.75 -13.95 -16.27
N ILE A 41 -1.47 -14.91 -16.85
CA ILE A 41 -1.61 -16.26 -16.31
C ILE A 41 -0.66 -17.18 -17.05
N ARG A 42 -0.03 -18.13 -16.34
CA ARG A 42 0.77 -19.17 -17.00
C ARG A 42 -0.13 -20.20 -17.67
N SER A 43 0.27 -20.74 -18.82
CA SER A 43 -0.53 -21.76 -19.54
C SER A 43 -1.01 -22.91 -18.64
N HIS A 44 -0.14 -23.45 -17.78
CA HIS A 44 -0.52 -24.53 -16.84
C HIS A 44 -1.51 -24.09 -15.75
N GLN A 45 -1.56 -22.80 -15.41
CA GLN A 45 -2.53 -22.23 -14.46
C GLN A 45 -3.88 -21.98 -15.14
N ALA A 46 -3.88 -21.55 -16.40
CA ALA A 46 -5.08 -21.40 -17.22
C ALA A 46 -5.83 -22.74 -17.34
N ASN A 47 -5.11 -23.84 -17.57
CA ASN A 47 -5.69 -25.18 -17.60
C ASN A 47 -6.34 -25.61 -16.28
N LYS A 48 -5.92 -25.03 -15.16
CA LYS A 48 -6.48 -25.28 -13.82
C LYS A 48 -7.58 -24.28 -13.44
N GLY A 49 -8.02 -23.44 -14.37
CA GLY A 49 -9.05 -22.45 -14.11
C GLY A 49 -8.62 -21.36 -13.14
N MET A 50 -7.33 -20.96 -13.12
CA MET A 50 -6.86 -19.88 -12.26
C MET A 50 -7.65 -18.58 -12.52
N SER A 51 -7.93 -17.85 -11.44
CA SER A 51 -8.68 -16.59 -11.54
C SER A 51 -7.77 -15.44 -11.94
N PRO A 52 -8.10 -14.70 -13.03
CA PRO A 52 -7.40 -13.48 -13.41
C PRO A 52 -7.51 -12.39 -12.37
N TRP A 53 -6.66 -11.37 -12.52
CA TRP A 53 -6.80 -10.14 -11.76
C TRP A 53 -8.23 -9.58 -11.88
N GLY A 54 -8.78 -9.19 -10.73
CA GLY A 54 -10.12 -8.61 -10.63
C GLY A 54 -11.28 -9.62 -10.64
N PHE A 55 -11.09 -10.86 -11.13
CA PHE A 55 -12.19 -11.83 -11.30
C PHE A 55 -12.89 -12.16 -9.98
N GLU A 56 -12.16 -12.64 -8.97
CA GLU A 56 -12.78 -13.03 -7.68
C GLU A 56 -13.42 -11.84 -6.97
N PHE A 57 -12.84 -10.66 -7.12
CA PHE A 57 -13.37 -9.44 -6.53
C PHE A 57 -14.69 -9.03 -7.22
N ALA A 58 -14.71 -8.96 -8.55
CA ALA A 58 -15.91 -8.62 -9.30
C ALA A 58 -17.01 -9.68 -9.17
N LYS A 59 -16.64 -10.97 -9.18
CA LYS A 59 -17.55 -12.09 -8.91
C LYS A 59 -18.22 -11.93 -7.54
N LYS A 60 -17.44 -11.64 -6.50
CA LYS A 60 -17.95 -11.46 -5.13
C LYS A 60 -18.89 -10.26 -5.00
N GLU A 61 -18.55 -9.14 -5.62
CA GLU A 61 -19.28 -7.88 -5.42
C GLU A 61 -20.43 -7.67 -6.44
N SER A 62 -20.39 -8.31 -7.60
CA SER A 62 -21.35 -8.07 -8.70
C SER A 62 -21.97 -9.34 -9.29
N GLY A 63 -21.43 -10.52 -8.99
CA GLY A 63 -21.93 -11.81 -9.50
C GLY A 63 -21.51 -12.07 -10.94
N ASN A 64 -21.95 -11.24 -11.89
CA ASN A 64 -21.63 -11.41 -13.31
C ASN A 64 -20.29 -10.78 -13.67
N VAL A 65 -19.36 -11.59 -14.17
CA VAL A 65 -18.04 -11.11 -14.61
C VAL A 65 -17.53 -11.93 -15.80
N ILE A 66 -16.88 -11.25 -16.74
CA ILE A 66 -16.04 -11.83 -17.78
C ILE A 66 -14.66 -11.17 -17.67
N SER A 67 -13.63 -11.97 -17.37
CA SER A 67 -12.27 -11.49 -17.17
C SER A 67 -11.31 -12.08 -18.20
N PHE A 68 -10.47 -11.22 -18.75
CA PHE A 68 -9.43 -11.56 -19.72
C PHE A 68 -8.02 -11.38 -19.14
N ALA A 69 -7.12 -12.31 -19.41
CA ALA A 69 -5.70 -12.21 -19.08
C ALA A 69 -4.84 -12.67 -20.24
N ALA A 70 -3.69 -12.03 -20.45
CA ALA A 70 -2.69 -12.55 -21.36
C ALA A 70 -2.12 -13.88 -20.82
N ILE A 71 -1.69 -14.76 -21.73
CA ILE A 71 -1.08 -16.05 -21.40
C ILE A 71 0.44 -15.94 -21.54
N ASP A 72 1.16 -16.36 -20.50
CA ASP A 72 2.62 -16.45 -20.36
C ASP A 72 3.43 -15.14 -20.48
N VAL A 73 2.96 -14.17 -21.25
CA VAL A 73 3.59 -12.87 -21.48
C VAL A 73 2.51 -11.81 -21.67
N SER A 74 2.82 -10.56 -21.32
CA SER A 74 1.99 -9.43 -21.76
C SER A 74 1.92 -9.40 -23.29
N ASN A 75 0.71 -9.55 -23.83
CA ASN A 75 0.46 -9.46 -25.26
C ASN A 75 -0.33 -8.22 -25.67
N TRP A 76 -0.68 -7.38 -24.68
CA TRP A 76 -1.50 -6.19 -24.89
C TRP A 76 -2.82 -6.48 -25.58
N TYR A 77 -3.30 -7.73 -25.54
CA TYR A 77 -4.50 -8.17 -26.24
C TYR A 77 -4.47 -7.86 -27.75
N ARG A 78 -3.26 -7.78 -28.33
CA ARG A 78 -3.03 -7.51 -29.75
C ARG A 78 -2.91 -8.83 -30.51
N ASN A 79 -4.07 -9.41 -30.80
CA ASN A 79 -4.23 -10.62 -31.60
C ASN A 79 -5.54 -10.53 -32.39
N ASP A 80 -5.49 -10.67 -33.71
CA ASP A 80 -6.66 -10.47 -34.60
C ASP A 80 -7.79 -11.47 -34.33
N ARG A 81 -7.45 -12.72 -33.96
CA ARG A 81 -8.45 -13.74 -33.61
C ARG A 81 -9.10 -13.41 -32.27
N PHE A 82 -8.34 -12.90 -31.31
CA PHE A 82 -8.92 -12.39 -30.06
C PHE A 82 -9.82 -11.18 -30.31
N GLU A 83 -9.39 -10.22 -31.12
CA GLU A 83 -10.19 -9.04 -31.47
C GLU A 83 -11.49 -9.41 -32.20
N THR A 84 -11.46 -10.43 -33.06
CA THR A 84 -12.67 -11.00 -33.68
C THR A 84 -13.55 -11.69 -32.64
N PHE A 85 -12.95 -12.43 -31.70
CA PHE A 85 -13.68 -13.08 -30.61
C PHE A 85 -14.41 -12.06 -29.71
N VAL A 86 -13.87 -10.85 -29.53
CA VAL A 86 -14.54 -9.78 -28.78
C VAL A 86 -15.92 -9.43 -29.37
N ASP A 87 -16.15 -9.59 -30.68
CA ASP A 87 -17.50 -9.42 -31.26
C ASP A 87 -18.49 -10.44 -30.73
N GLN A 88 -18.05 -11.70 -30.56
CA GLN A 88 -18.88 -12.76 -30.00
C GLN A 88 -19.20 -12.49 -28.53
N VAL A 89 -18.24 -11.92 -27.78
CA VAL A 89 -18.48 -11.46 -26.41
C VAL A 89 -19.52 -10.35 -26.40
N ALA A 90 -19.42 -9.37 -27.29
CA ALA A 90 -20.38 -8.27 -27.42
C ALA A 90 -21.80 -8.77 -27.72
N GLU A 91 -21.92 -9.77 -28.60
CA GLU A 91 -23.19 -10.44 -28.91
C GLU A 91 -23.76 -11.17 -27.68
N TYR A 92 -22.91 -11.90 -26.96
CA TYR A 92 -23.28 -12.68 -25.78
C TYR A 92 -23.78 -11.84 -24.60
N ILE A 93 -23.22 -10.63 -24.43
CA ILE A 93 -23.59 -9.70 -23.34
C ILE A 93 -24.64 -8.67 -23.75
N SER A 94 -25.20 -8.79 -24.95
CA SER A 94 -26.06 -7.77 -25.56
C SER A 94 -27.37 -7.52 -24.80
N ASP A 95 -27.87 -8.54 -24.10
CA ASP A 95 -29.11 -8.55 -23.31
C ASP A 95 -28.93 -8.15 -21.85
N PHE A 96 -27.69 -7.98 -21.37
CA PHE A 96 -27.45 -7.48 -20.02
C PHE A 96 -27.88 -6.01 -19.91
N PRO A 97 -28.51 -5.61 -18.80
CA PRO A 97 -29.01 -4.23 -18.63
C PRO A 97 -27.88 -3.20 -18.58
N LEU A 98 -26.68 -3.59 -18.12
CA LEU A 98 -25.49 -2.76 -18.05
C LEU A 98 -24.23 -3.59 -18.28
N ARG A 99 -23.32 -3.08 -19.12
CA ARG A 99 -22.00 -3.65 -19.46
C ARG A 99 -20.93 -2.69 -18.94
N LEU A 100 -20.28 -3.05 -17.83
CA LEU A 100 -19.38 -2.16 -17.11
C LEU A 100 -17.93 -2.60 -17.29
N GLY A 101 -17.05 -1.70 -17.72
CA GLY A 101 -15.63 -1.99 -17.89
C GLY A 101 -14.78 -1.57 -16.69
N TYR A 102 -13.95 -2.47 -16.17
CA TYR A 102 -13.03 -2.16 -15.07
C TYR A 102 -11.64 -2.73 -15.32
N GLY A 103 -10.61 -1.87 -15.33
CA GLY A 103 -9.25 -2.29 -15.62
C GLY A 103 -8.20 -1.25 -15.27
N GLY A 104 -6.96 -1.68 -15.08
CA GLY A 104 -5.85 -0.78 -14.83
C GLY A 104 -4.57 -1.14 -15.58
N SER A 105 -3.69 -0.17 -15.80
CA SER A 105 -2.47 -0.35 -16.61
C SER A 105 -2.79 -0.94 -18.00
N MET A 106 -2.19 -2.08 -18.39
CA MET A 106 -2.54 -2.86 -19.60
C MET A 106 -4.01 -3.36 -19.59
N GLY A 107 -4.58 -3.64 -18.42
CA GLY A 107 -6.01 -3.94 -18.32
C GLY A 107 -6.88 -2.74 -18.68
N GLY A 108 -6.42 -1.53 -18.35
CA GLY A 108 -7.05 -0.29 -18.76
C GLY A 108 -6.96 -0.07 -20.28
N PHE A 109 -5.86 -0.52 -20.91
CA PHE A 109 -5.75 -0.60 -22.37
C PHE A 109 -6.87 -1.50 -22.94
N GLY A 110 -6.97 -2.74 -22.47
CA GLY A 110 -7.99 -3.69 -22.96
C GLY A 110 -9.42 -3.14 -22.84
N ILE A 111 -9.77 -2.57 -21.68
CA ILE A 111 -11.09 -1.95 -21.51
C ILE A 111 -11.32 -0.78 -22.47
N SER A 112 -10.37 0.15 -22.56
CA SER A 112 -10.57 1.35 -23.37
C SER A 112 -10.57 1.05 -24.87
N ALA A 113 -9.65 0.22 -25.35
CA ALA A 113 -9.53 -0.15 -26.76
C ALA A 113 -10.73 -0.95 -27.28
N PHE A 114 -11.27 -1.88 -26.47
CA PHE A 114 -12.42 -2.70 -26.85
C PHE A 114 -13.78 -2.12 -26.41
N SER A 115 -13.79 -0.96 -25.73
CA SER A 115 -15.01 -0.39 -25.12
C SER A 115 -16.18 -0.23 -26.10
N ASN A 116 -15.92 0.32 -27.28
CA ASN A 116 -16.95 0.56 -28.30
C ASN A 116 -17.45 -0.76 -28.90
N LYS A 117 -16.55 -1.72 -29.16
CA LYS A 117 -16.91 -3.05 -29.70
C LYS A 117 -17.79 -3.83 -28.70
N LEU A 118 -17.41 -3.80 -27.42
CA LEU A 118 -18.16 -4.39 -26.32
C LEU A 118 -19.43 -3.62 -25.93
N ARG A 119 -19.67 -2.45 -26.55
CA ARG A 119 -20.80 -1.55 -26.25
C ARG A 119 -20.92 -1.27 -24.74
N LEU A 120 -19.80 -0.98 -24.10
CA LEU A 120 -19.77 -0.72 -22.66
C LEU A 120 -20.60 0.54 -22.33
N ASP A 121 -21.39 0.46 -21.27
CA ASP A 121 -22.25 1.56 -20.80
C ASP A 121 -21.49 2.51 -19.86
N ARG A 122 -20.46 2.01 -19.17
CA ARG A 122 -19.56 2.82 -18.34
C ARG A 122 -18.23 2.15 -18.13
N ILE A 123 -17.18 2.95 -17.95
CA ILE A 123 -15.83 2.43 -17.63
C ILE A 123 -15.18 3.08 -16.40
N LEU A 124 -14.38 2.30 -15.68
CA LEU A 124 -13.48 2.76 -14.61
C LEU A 124 -12.06 2.29 -14.91
N LEU A 125 -11.18 3.25 -15.19
CA LEU A 125 -9.79 3.01 -15.58
C LEU A 125 -8.83 3.43 -14.47
N ILE A 126 -7.93 2.54 -14.06
CA ILE A 126 -6.94 2.80 -13.01
C ILE A 126 -5.53 2.89 -13.62
N ASN A 127 -4.93 4.08 -13.63
CA ASN A 127 -3.64 4.39 -14.27
C ASN A 127 -3.45 3.72 -15.64
N PRO A 128 -4.42 3.86 -16.56
CA PRO A 128 -4.44 3.13 -17.81
C PRO A 128 -3.28 3.54 -18.72
N ILE A 129 -2.90 2.62 -19.60
CA ILE A 129 -2.06 2.90 -20.75
C ILE A 129 -3.01 2.91 -21.95
N SER A 130 -3.19 4.05 -22.60
CA SER A 130 -4.20 4.20 -23.67
C SER A 130 -3.76 3.61 -25.01
N THR A 131 -2.46 3.57 -25.29
CA THR A 131 -1.89 2.93 -26.49
C THR A 131 -0.38 2.78 -26.31
N LEU A 132 0.25 1.90 -27.08
CA LEU A 132 1.70 1.84 -27.26
C LEU A 132 2.14 2.17 -28.69
N ASN A 133 1.23 2.69 -29.52
CA ASN A 133 1.59 3.25 -30.82
C ASN A 133 2.62 4.39 -30.61
N LYS A 134 3.79 4.28 -31.25
CA LYS A 134 4.91 5.24 -31.07
C LYS A 134 4.62 6.63 -31.66
N THR A 135 3.76 6.72 -32.67
CA THR A 135 3.31 7.98 -33.26
C THR A 135 2.37 8.70 -32.30
N GLU A 136 1.48 7.95 -31.66
CA GLU A 136 0.46 8.46 -30.75
C GLU A 136 0.99 8.77 -29.34
N ALA A 137 1.90 7.95 -28.83
CA ALA A 137 2.47 8.05 -27.49
C ALA A 137 4.01 7.93 -27.49
N PRO A 138 4.75 8.82 -28.18
CA PRO A 138 6.22 8.77 -28.26
C PRO A 138 6.94 8.90 -26.90
N TRP A 139 6.24 9.39 -25.88
CA TRP A 139 6.73 9.51 -24.50
C TRP A 139 6.66 8.19 -23.71
N GLU A 140 5.92 7.19 -24.18
CA GLU A 140 5.80 5.90 -23.53
C GLU A 140 6.93 4.97 -23.97
N LYS A 141 7.90 4.75 -23.07
CA LYS A 141 9.10 3.95 -23.32
C LYS A 141 9.21 2.71 -22.43
N ARG A 142 8.29 2.53 -21.47
CA ARG A 142 8.34 1.43 -20.48
C ARG A 142 8.14 0.06 -21.13
N PHE A 143 7.44 0.01 -22.26
CA PHE A 143 7.06 -1.23 -22.95
C PHE A 143 7.50 -1.23 -24.42
N SER A 144 8.72 -0.72 -24.70
CA SER A 144 9.26 -0.64 -26.06
C SER A 144 9.26 -1.98 -26.82
N TRP A 145 9.42 -3.09 -26.11
CA TRP A 145 9.35 -4.46 -26.64
C TRP A 145 8.00 -4.79 -27.29
N ALA A 146 6.91 -4.12 -26.89
CA ALA A 146 5.57 -4.34 -27.44
C ALA A 146 5.39 -3.71 -28.84
N SER A 147 6.40 -3.01 -29.36
CA SER A 147 6.41 -2.55 -30.76
C SER A 147 6.46 -3.68 -31.80
N ARG A 148 6.59 -4.93 -31.34
CA ARG A 148 6.42 -6.15 -32.15
C ARG A 148 4.96 -6.42 -32.56
N TYR A 149 3.99 -5.82 -31.89
CA TYR A 149 2.56 -5.97 -32.22
C TYR A 149 2.12 -4.92 -33.23
N ASP A 150 1.03 -5.18 -33.95
CA ASP A 150 0.40 -4.17 -34.80
C ASP A 150 -0.33 -3.13 -33.92
N TRP A 151 0.05 -1.87 -34.09
CA TRP A 151 -0.53 -0.72 -33.40
C TRP A 151 -1.19 0.28 -34.35
N ASN A 152 -1.45 -0.09 -35.61
CA ASN A 152 -2.05 0.79 -36.61
C ASN A 152 -3.43 0.30 -37.09
N ASN A 153 -3.76 -0.97 -36.88
CA ASN A 153 -5.03 -1.57 -37.29
C ASN A 153 -5.84 -2.12 -36.10
N GLY A 154 -7.16 -2.19 -36.25
CA GLY A 154 -8.07 -2.72 -35.22
C GLY A 154 -8.17 -1.85 -33.96
N CYS A 155 -8.45 -2.48 -32.82
CA CYS A 155 -8.57 -1.85 -31.51
C CYS A 155 -7.19 -1.58 -30.87
N TYR A 156 -6.44 -0.61 -31.41
CA TYR A 156 -5.07 -0.28 -30.96
C TYR A 156 -4.96 0.95 -30.04
N ASP A 157 -6.03 1.73 -29.88
CA ASP A 157 -6.02 3.00 -29.15
C ASP A 157 -7.30 3.24 -28.35
N GLY A 158 -7.13 3.43 -27.04
CA GLY A 158 -8.20 3.74 -26.10
C GLY A 158 -8.67 5.20 -26.10
N LYS A 159 -8.12 6.09 -26.92
CA LYS A 159 -8.56 7.51 -26.94
C LYS A 159 -9.98 7.72 -27.47
N HIS A 160 -10.57 6.73 -28.16
CA HIS A 160 -11.85 6.85 -28.84
C HIS A 160 -13.04 6.28 -28.05
N VAL A 161 -12.92 6.14 -26.73
CA VAL A 161 -14.00 5.61 -25.87
C VAL A 161 -15.25 6.50 -25.95
N ALA A 162 -16.38 5.90 -26.36
CA ALA A 162 -17.69 6.57 -26.34
C ALA A 162 -18.39 6.50 -24.98
N ALA A 163 -18.19 5.41 -24.23
CA ALA A 163 -18.78 5.21 -22.91
C ALA A 163 -18.36 6.31 -21.91
N PRO A 164 -19.26 6.84 -21.06
CA PRO A 164 -18.86 7.70 -19.96
C PRO A 164 -18.07 6.91 -18.91
N GLY A 165 -17.37 7.62 -18.02
CA GLY A 165 -16.62 6.92 -16.99
C GLY A 165 -15.64 7.77 -16.21
N TYR A 166 -14.67 7.09 -15.62
CA TYR A 166 -13.66 7.71 -14.77
C TYR A 166 -12.26 7.15 -15.07
N VAL A 167 -11.27 8.04 -15.02
CA VAL A 167 -9.84 7.68 -15.01
C VAL A 167 -9.21 8.11 -13.69
N VAL A 168 -8.62 7.15 -12.98
CA VAL A 168 -7.93 7.37 -11.71
C VAL A 168 -6.43 7.32 -11.92
N TYR A 169 -5.70 8.39 -11.63
CA TYR A 169 -4.26 8.45 -11.89
C TYR A 169 -3.53 9.42 -10.96
N ASP A 170 -2.21 9.31 -10.92
CA ASP A 170 -1.34 10.25 -10.21
C ASP A 170 -0.85 11.36 -11.16
N PRO A 171 -1.27 12.62 -10.99
CA PRO A 171 -0.82 13.71 -11.84
C PRO A 171 0.69 14.00 -11.74
N LEU A 172 1.36 13.56 -10.67
CA LEU A 172 2.82 13.70 -10.52
C LEU A 172 3.59 12.62 -11.27
N HIS A 173 2.91 11.56 -11.72
CA HIS A 173 3.51 10.54 -12.56
C HIS A 173 3.35 10.92 -14.04
N LYS A 174 4.39 11.57 -14.60
CA LYS A 174 4.35 12.16 -15.96
C LYS A 174 3.75 11.24 -17.03
N ILE A 175 4.20 9.98 -17.12
CA ILE A 175 3.76 9.06 -18.18
C ILE A 175 2.26 8.71 -18.05
N ASP A 176 1.84 8.21 -16.88
CA ASP A 176 0.41 7.96 -16.59
C ASP A 176 -0.48 9.19 -16.75
N LYS A 177 -0.01 10.40 -16.38
CA LYS A 177 -0.74 11.65 -16.64
C LYS A 177 -0.99 11.85 -18.13
N LEU A 178 0.04 11.65 -18.97
CA LEU A 178 -0.09 11.82 -20.42
C LEU A 178 -1.06 10.80 -21.02
N HIS A 179 -1.09 9.55 -20.54
CA HIS A 179 -2.12 8.59 -20.97
C HIS A 179 -3.52 8.99 -20.52
N ALA A 180 -3.68 9.41 -19.25
CA ALA A 180 -4.98 9.84 -18.74
C ALA A 180 -5.54 11.06 -19.51
N GLN A 181 -4.68 11.98 -19.97
CA GLN A 181 -5.07 13.16 -20.73
C GLN A 181 -5.47 12.88 -22.19
N ARG A 182 -5.27 11.65 -22.69
CA ARG A 182 -5.73 11.25 -24.03
C ARG A 182 -7.21 10.91 -24.08
N TYR A 183 -7.85 10.68 -22.93
CA TYR A 183 -9.27 10.32 -22.90
C TYR A 183 -10.17 11.54 -23.15
N PRO A 184 -11.32 11.33 -23.81
CA PRO A 184 -12.27 12.40 -24.12
C PRO A 184 -13.04 12.87 -22.88
N HIS A 185 -13.75 13.99 -23.02
CA HIS A 185 -14.43 14.71 -21.93
C HIS A 185 -15.48 13.91 -21.13
N ASN A 186 -16.00 12.81 -21.70
CA ASN A 186 -16.95 11.89 -21.08
C ASN A 186 -16.28 11.00 -20.03
N ILE A 187 -14.95 10.99 -19.97
CA ILE A 187 -14.16 10.34 -18.93
C ILE A 187 -13.70 11.38 -17.92
N LYS A 188 -14.28 11.33 -16.71
CA LYS A 188 -13.94 12.23 -15.61
C LYS A 188 -12.62 11.84 -14.96
N HIS A 189 -11.86 12.83 -14.50
CA HIS A 189 -10.54 12.61 -13.92
C HIS A 189 -10.57 12.59 -12.39
N LEU A 190 -10.22 11.45 -11.79
CA LEU A 190 -10.03 11.28 -10.35
C LEU A 190 -8.55 11.25 -10.01
N ARG A 191 -8.06 12.27 -9.31
CA ARG A 191 -6.61 12.48 -9.12
C ARG A 191 -6.15 12.07 -7.72
N VAL A 192 -5.14 11.20 -7.65
CA VAL A 192 -4.49 10.84 -6.38
C VAL A 192 -2.99 11.12 -6.47
N TYR A 193 -2.55 12.18 -5.80
CA TYR A 193 -1.19 12.70 -5.94
C TYR A 193 -0.16 11.88 -5.18
N GLY A 194 0.98 11.58 -5.81
CA GLY A 194 2.19 11.05 -5.17
C GLY A 194 2.18 9.54 -4.90
N VAL A 195 1.33 8.78 -5.59
CA VAL A 195 1.19 7.32 -5.45
C VAL A 195 1.73 6.53 -6.65
N GLY A 196 1.98 7.20 -7.78
CA GLY A 196 2.52 6.63 -9.00
C GLY A 196 1.65 5.56 -9.68
N HIS A 197 2.31 4.66 -10.41
CA HIS A 197 1.67 3.60 -11.18
C HIS A 197 1.04 2.49 -10.32
N SER A 198 1.39 2.38 -9.03
CA SER A 198 0.80 1.39 -8.12
C SER A 198 -0.52 1.89 -7.51
N MET A 199 -1.38 2.53 -8.31
CA MET A 199 -2.58 3.22 -7.85
C MET A 199 -3.55 2.29 -7.11
N ALA A 200 -3.90 1.14 -7.71
CA ALA A 200 -4.84 0.18 -7.12
C ALA A 200 -4.38 -0.29 -5.71
N ARG A 201 -3.09 -0.56 -5.53
CA ARG A 201 -2.51 -0.94 -4.22
C ARG A 201 -2.63 0.18 -3.19
N HIS A 202 -2.44 1.42 -3.60
CA HIS A 202 -2.62 2.57 -2.71
C HIS A 202 -4.09 2.78 -2.35
N LEU A 203 -5.01 2.69 -3.32
CA LEU A 203 -6.45 2.74 -3.08
C LEU A 203 -6.88 1.63 -2.11
N GLN A 204 -6.35 0.42 -2.26
CA GLN A 204 -6.61 -0.70 -1.34
C GLN A 204 -6.09 -0.40 0.06
N SER A 205 -4.86 0.11 0.18
CA SER A 205 -4.25 0.48 1.46
C SER A 205 -4.98 1.65 2.16
N MET A 206 -5.66 2.51 1.39
CA MET A 206 -6.56 3.56 1.91
C MET A 206 -7.98 3.04 2.20
N LYS A 207 -8.27 1.75 1.96
CA LYS A 207 -9.61 1.16 2.01
C LYS A 207 -10.63 1.81 1.06
N MET A 208 -10.14 2.44 -0.01
CA MET A 208 -10.97 3.13 -1.01
C MET A 208 -11.30 2.27 -2.22
N LEU A 209 -10.47 1.26 -2.55
CA LEU A 209 -10.61 0.53 -3.81
C LEU A 209 -11.99 -0.15 -3.94
N LYS A 210 -12.43 -0.84 -2.88
CA LYS A 210 -13.75 -1.50 -2.87
C LYS A 210 -14.89 -0.48 -2.97
N LYS A 211 -14.83 0.61 -2.19
CA LYS A 211 -15.86 1.65 -2.23
C LYS A 211 -15.95 2.28 -3.62
N LEU A 212 -14.82 2.69 -4.19
CA LEU A 212 -14.77 3.26 -5.54
C LEU A 212 -15.39 2.32 -6.58
N TYR A 213 -15.10 1.03 -6.50
CA TYR A 213 -15.68 0.04 -7.41
C TYR A 213 -17.21 -0.07 -7.23
N LEU A 214 -17.70 -0.16 -6.00
CA LEU A 214 -19.14 -0.23 -5.73
C LEU A 214 -19.86 1.05 -6.16
N ASP A 215 -19.27 2.21 -5.87
CA ASP A 215 -19.79 3.50 -6.32
C ASP A 215 -19.82 3.58 -7.85
N PHE A 216 -18.81 3.01 -8.54
CA PHE A 216 -18.80 2.92 -10.00
C PHE A 216 -19.94 2.04 -10.53
N VAL A 217 -20.13 0.85 -9.96
CA VAL A 217 -21.19 -0.09 -10.35
C VAL A 217 -22.58 0.52 -10.16
N ASN A 218 -22.76 1.28 -9.08
CA ASN A 218 -24.04 1.89 -8.72
C ASN A 218 -24.26 3.30 -9.31
N ASP A 219 -23.33 3.82 -10.12
CA ASP A 219 -23.34 5.22 -10.61
C ASP A 219 -23.37 6.30 -9.53
N SER A 220 -22.73 6.05 -8.39
CA SER A 220 -22.81 6.90 -7.20
C SER A 220 -21.45 7.50 -6.80
N ILE A 221 -20.49 7.61 -7.73
CA ILE A 221 -19.19 8.22 -7.44
C ILE A 221 -19.37 9.71 -7.10
N ASN A 222 -19.11 10.04 -5.83
CA ASN A 222 -19.00 11.42 -5.38
C ASN A 222 -17.52 11.88 -5.42
N GLU A 223 -17.19 12.81 -6.32
CA GLU A 223 -15.82 13.29 -6.51
C GLU A 223 -15.25 13.99 -5.26
N GLN A 224 -16.07 14.78 -4.56
CA GLN A 224 -15.64 15.51 -3.35
C GLN A 224 -15.34 14.54 -2.20
N GLU A 225 -16.17 13.51 -2.03
CA GLU A 225 -15.94 12.45 -1.08
C GLU A 225 -14.67 11.65 -1.43
N PHE A 226 -14.51 11.29 -2.72
CA PHE A 226 -13.32 10.61 -3.22
C PHE A 226 -12.04 11.40 -2.86
N TYR A 227 -12.01 12.70 -3.12
CA TYR A 227 -10.86 13.54 -2.80
C TYR A 227 -10.62 13.68 -1.29
N THR A 228 -11.69 13.70 -0.50
CA THR A 228 -11.61 13.71 0.96
C THR A 228 -10.95 12.44 1.49
N GLN A 229 -11.38 11.27 1.00
CA GLN A 229 -10.81 9.99 1.36
C GLN A 229 -9.37 9.82 0.85
N ALA A 230 -9.06 10.31 -0.36
CA ALA A 230 -7.73 10.21 -0.96
C ALA A 230 -6.64 10.92 -0.14
N ARG A 231 -6.98 11.80 0.81
CA ARG A 231 -6.04 12.39 1.78
C ARG A 231 -5.44 11.35 2.73
N ALA A 232 -6.11 10.21 2.94
CA ALA A 232 -5.63 9.10 3.76
C ALA A 232 -4.30 8.52 3.29
N ARG A 233 -3.87 8.78 2.04
CA ARG A 233 -2.53 8.41 1.53
C ARG A 233 -1.40 8.88 2.45
N ARG A 234 -1.58 10.02 3.14
CA ARG A 234 -0.61 10.56 4.11
C ARG A 234 -0.47 9.70 5.38
N LYS A 235 -1.31 8.69 5.57
CA LYS A 235 -1.25 7.72 6.67
C LYS A 235 -0.59 6.40 6.27
N ILE A 236 -0.05 6.30 5.05
CA ILE A 236 0.51 5.06 4.49
C ILE A 236 2.03 5.19 4.38
N ASP A 237 2.80 4.26 4.96
CA ASP A 237 4.28 4.27 4.89
C ASP A 237 4.78 4.22 3.43
N GLN A 238 4.11 3.43 2.59
CA GLN A 238 4.45 3.28 1.16
C GLN A 238 4.39 4.61 0.40
N TYR A 239 3.48 5.52 0.77
CA TYR A 239 3.40 6.85 0.18
C TYR A 239 4.69 7.64 0.42
N TYR A 240 5.22 7.63 1.64
CA TYR A 240 6.48 8.32 1.96
C TYR A 240 7.70 7.60 1.38
N LYS A 241 7.75 6.25 1.41
CA LYS A 241 8.80 5.48 0.72
C LYS A 241 8.95 5.91 -0.72
N ARG A 242 7.82 6.09 -1.42
CA ARG A 242 7.79 6.54 -2.80
C ARG A 242 8.31 7.97 -2.95
N LEU A 243 7.83 8.90 -2.14
CA LEU A 243 8.24 10.31 -2.21
C LEU A 243 9.72 10.51 -1.86
N LEU A 244 10.29 9.65 -1.01
CA LEU A 244 11.70 9.66 -0.62
C LEU A 244 12.61 8.86 -1.58
N ALA A 245 12.05 8.22 -2.61
CA ALA A 245 12.82 7.36 -3.48
C ALA A 245 13.76 8.14 -4.41
N PRO A 246 14.91 7.57 -4.82
CA PRO A 246 15.91 8.27 -5.64
C PRO A 246 15.40 8.77 -7.00
N PHE A 247 14.36 8.16 -7.56
CA PHE A 247 13.78 8.61 -8.83
C PHE A 247 13.00 9.93 -8.70
N ASN A 248 12.70 10.41 -7.47
CA ASN A 248 12.05 11.70 -7.26
C ASN A 248 13.06 12.84 -7.41
N LYS A 249 13.21 13.33 -8.64
CA LYS A 249 14.11 14.44 -9.00
C LYS A 249 13.78 15.77 -8.30
N HIS A 250 12.62 15.88 -7.65
CA HIS A 250 12.17 17.09 -6.94
C HIS A 250 12.32 16.99 -5.41
N LEU A 251 13.14 16.06 -4.92
CA LEU A 251 13.41 15.86 -3.50
C LEU A 251 14.62 16.69 -3.06
N SER A 252 14.37 17.87 -2.48
CA SER A 252 15.42 18.65 -1.80
C SER A 252 15.73 18.07 -0.41
N PRO A 253 16.90 18.35 0.19
CA PRO A 253 17.23 17.93 1.56
C PRO A 253 16.18 18.39 2.58
N ALA A 254 15.75 19.65 2.51
CA ALA A 254 14.70 20.19 3.38
C ALA A 254 13.37 19.44 3.24
N ARG A 255 12.98 19.06 2.01
CA ARG A 255 11.78 18.27 1.77
C ARG A 255 11.92 16.85 2.29
N ALA A 256 13.09 16.24 2.15
CA ALA A 256 13.37 14.91 2.67
C ALA A 256 13.23 14.87 4.19
N GLU A 257 13.72 15.89 4.90
CA GLU A 257 13.57 16.02 6.35
C GLU A 257 12.08 16.05 6.76
N ILE A 258 11.28 16.89 6.11
CA ILE A 258 9.83 16.99 6.38
C ILE A 258 9.13 15.65 6.11
N LEU A 259 9.43 14.99 4.99
CA LEU A 259 8.85 13.70 4.63
C LEU A 259 9.24 12.60 5.61
N ASN A 260 10.49 12.58 6.08
CA ASN A 260 10.96 11.63 7.09
C ASN A 260 10.25 11.84 8.44
N LYS A 261 10.05 13.09 8.88
CA LYS A 261 9.27 13.39 10.10
C LYS A 261 7.85 12.84 10.02
N HIS A 262 7.14 13.11 8.93
CA HIS A 262 5.78 12.58 8.76
C HIS A 262 5.74 11.05 8.63
N ARG A 263 6.73 10.46 7.95
CA ARG A 263 6.85 9.00 7.82
C ARG A 263 7.07 8.33 9.18
N ALA A 264 7.90 8.91 10.04
CA ALA A 264 8.14 8.41 11.39
C ALA A 264 6.83 8.37 12.20
N VAL A 265 6.00 9.42 12.13
CA VAL A 265 4.68 9.44 12.76
C VAL A 265 3.76 8.33 12.24
N VAL A 266 3.80 8.04 10.93
CA VAL A 266 3.00 6.94 10.37
C VAL A 266 3.46 5.58 10.88
N LYS A 267 4.78 5.31 10.89
CA LYS A 267 5.31 4.04 11.40
C LYS A 267 5.00 3.87 12.90
N ARG A 268 5.16 4.95 13.68
CA ARG A 268 4.75 5.04 15.08
C ARG A 268 3.31 4.60 15.27
N ASN A 269 2.38 5.21 14.54
CA ASN A 269 0.95 4.89 14.66
C ASN A 269 0.65 3.44 14.24
N ALA A 270 1.33 2.92 13.23
CA ALA A 270 1.18 1.52 12.81
C ALA A 270 1.65 0.53 13.87
N PHE A 271 2.80 0.81 14.51
CA PHE A 271 3.28 0.01 15.64
C PHE A 271 2.29 0.03 16.81
N PHE A 272 1.75 1.19 17.15
CA PHE A 272 0.75 1.30 18.21
C PHE A 272 -0.53 0.51 17.94
N ALA A 273 -1.04 0.60 16.72
CA ALA A 273 -2.20 -0.18 16.31
C ALA A 273 -1.92 -1.69 16.40
N ALA A 274 -0.71 -2.14 16.05
CA ALA A 274 -0.32 -3.55 16.18
C ALA A 274 -0.26 -4.03 17.65
N LEU A 275 -0.13 -3.10 18.59
CA LEU A 275 -0.14 -3.36 20.03
C LEU A 275 -1.53 -3.20 20.66
N GLY A 276 -2.58 -2.94 19.86
CA GLY A 276 -3.94 -2.74 20.35
C GLY A 276 -4.21 -1.36 20.96
N ILE A 277 -3.26 -0.43 20.84
CA ILE A 277 -3.38 0.94 21.37
C ILE A 277 -4.05 1.81 20.29
N ASN A 278 -5.38 1.92 20.36
CA ASN A 278 -6.19 2.57 19.32
C ASN A 278 -6.59 4.02 19.64
N GLN A 279 -6.44 4.46 20.90
CA GLN A 279 -6.61 5.86 21.31
C GLN A 279 -5.28 6.38 21.86
N LEU A 280 -4.55 7.12 21.03
CA LEU A 280 -3.49 8.00 21.49
C LEU A 280 -4.12 9.39 21.58
N SER A 281 -3.97 10.07 22.71
CA SER A 281 -4.32 11.48 22.81
C SER A 281 -3.68 12.22 21.63
N SER A 282 -4.47 13.01 20.90
CA SER A 282 -3.98 13.79 19.76
C SER A 282 -3.01 14.91 20.17
N ALA A 283 -2.88 15.19 21.47
CA ALA A 283 -1.89 16.11 21.97
C ALA A 283 -0.51 15.43 21.95
N PRO A 284 0.49 15.99 21.24
CA PRO A 284 1.86 15.56 21.45
C PRO A 284 2.19 15.82 22.92
N LEU A 285 2.56 14.78 23.66
CA LEU A 285 3.30 15.01 24.88
C LEU A 285 4.63 15.62 24.45
N ALA A 286 4.77 16.93 24.71
CA ALA A 286 6.03 17.64 24.56
C ALA A 286 7.15 16.79 25.19
N GLY A 287 8.31 16.75 24.52
CA GLY A 287 9.34 15.73 24.71
C GLY A 287 9.56 15.29 26.16
N ILE A 288 9.60 13.98 26.38
CA ILE A 288 9.77 13.40 27.72
C ILE A 288 11.25 13.28 28.01
N VAL A 289 11.71 13.94 29.08
CA VAL A 289 13.08 13.80 29.58
C VAL A 289 13.11 12.68 30.63
N LEU A 290 13.76 11.57 30.29
CA LEU A 290 14.09 10.51 31.23
C LEU A 290 15.43 10.84 31.89
N LYS A 291 15.36 11.24 33.15
CA LYS A 291 16.54 11.38 34.00
C LYS A 291 16.79 10.07 34.74
N SER A 292 18.04 9.61 34.78
CA SER A 292 18.44 8.56 35.71
C SER A 292 18.42 9.11 37.14
N THR A 293 17.38 8.80 37.90
CA THR A 293 17.28 9.16 39.32
C THR A 293 17.44 7.92 40.17
N LEU A 294 18.67 7.66 40.60
CA LEU A 294 18.94 6.81 41.75
C LEU A 294 19.87 7.57 42.71
N SER A 295 19.33 8.66 43.26
CA SER A 295 19.45 8.95 44.69
C SER A 295 18.05 8.76 45.28
N ALA A 296 17.97 8.14 46.47
CA ALA A 296 16.78 7.52 47.04
C ALA A 296 15.61 8.46 47.45
N GLY A 297 15.34 9.57 46.74
CA GLY A 297 14.33 10.54 47.18
C GLY A 297 13.61 11.37 46.11
N GLY A 298 13.83 11.15 44.81
CA GLY A 298 13.26 12.01 43.77
C GLY A 298 11.92 11.50 43.20
N GLN A 299 10.79 12.09 43.57
CA GLN A 299 9.48 11.82 42.94
C GLN A 299 9.31 12.53 41.57
N GLY A 300 10.23 12.29 40.63
CA GLY A 300 10.10 12.77 39.25
C GLY A 300 9.41 11.75 38.33
N VAL A 301 8.97 12.18 37.14
CA VAL A 301 8.43 11.31 36.07
C VAL A 301 9.40 10.16 35.74
N GLY A 302 10.72 10.41 35.79
CA GLY A 302 11.75 9.38 35.61
C GLY A 302 11.77 8.27 36.66
N ALA A 303 11.48 8.59 37.93
CA ALA A 303 11.42 7.59 39.00
C ALA A 303 10.19 6.70 38.89
N LYS A 304 9.04 7.26 38.48
CA LYS A 304 7.80 6.50 38.25
C LYS A 304 7.85 5.66 36.98
N CYS A 305 8.50 6.15 35.91
CA CYS A 305 8.79 5.34 34.72
C CYS A 305 9.73 4.18 35.05
N ASN A 306 10.79 4.43 35.84
CA ASN A 306 11.67 3.38 36.33
C ASN A 306 10.90 2.37 37.18
N ASP A 307 10.03 2.81 38.09
CA ASP A 307 9.21 1.92 38.92
C ASP A 307 8.26 1.06 38.08
N LEU A 308 7.63 1.63 37.05
CA LEU A 308 6.74 0.87 36.14
C LEU A 308 7.51 -0.15 35.28
N LEU A 309 8.68 0.24 34.76
CA LEU A 309 9.56 -0.66 34.00
C LEU A 309 10.19 -1.73 34.91
N LEU A 310 10.46 -1.41 36.16
CA LEU A 310 10.88 -2.34 37.22
C LEU A 310 9.77 -3.36 37.54
N ARG A 311 8.50 -2.92 37.59
CA ARG A 311 7.34 -3.80 37.79
C ARG A 311 7.12 -4.75 36.60
N LEU A 312 7.31 -4.26 35.36
CA LEU A 312 7.20 -5.08 34.14
C LEU A 312 8.42 -5.99 33.90
N GLY A 313 9.60 -5.58 34.36
CA GLY A 313 10.87 -6.32 34.21
C GLY A 313 11.12 -7.42 35.24
N ALA A 314 10.23 -7.56 36.23
CA ALA A 314 10.41 -8.33 37.47
C ALA A 314 11.55 -7.78 38.35
N ARG A 315 11.26 -7.62 39.65
CA ARG A 315 12.19 -7.23 40.74
C ARG A 315 13.24 -8.31 41.05
N ASP A 316 13.69 -9.05 40.05
CA ASP A 316 14.61 -10.16 40.26
C ASP A 316 16.05 -9.65 40.13
N GLU A 317 16.67 -9.36 41.28
CA GLU A 317 18.07 -8.91 41.39
C GLU A 317 19.07 -9.94 40.85
N SER A 318 18.64 -11.18 40.58
CA SER A 318 19.47 -12.21 39.94
C SER A 318 19.59 -12.04 38.41
N GLN A 319 18.79 -11.16 37.79
CA GLN A 319 18.79 -11.00 36.34
C GLN A 319 19.88 -10.05 35.86
N CYS A 320 20.70 -10.48 34.91
CA CYS A 320 21.72 -9.62 34.33
C CYS A 320 21.13 -8.65 33.29
N PHE A 321 21.95 -7.68 32.88
CA PHE A 321 21.61 -6.70 31.84
C PHE A 321 20.99 -7.33 30.58
N TRP A 322 21.55 -8.45 30.11
CA TRP A 322 21.20 -9.05 28.82
C TRP A 322 19.83 -9.75 28.83
N SER A 323 19.51 -10.47 29.92
CA SER A 323 18.18 -11.07 30.05
C SER A 323 17.11 -9.99 30.07
N SER A 324 17.39 -8.87 30.75
CA SER A 324 16.51 -7.70 30.81
C SER A 324 16.39 -7.01 29.43
N TRP A 325 17.48 -6.82 28.71
CA TRP A 325 17.50 -6.27 27.35
C TRP A 325 16.68 -7.11 26.37
N ASN A 326 16.86 -8.43 26.39
CA ASN A 326 16.10 -9.33 25.54
C ASN A 326 14.65 -9.49 25.96
N ARG A 327 14.35 -9.42 27.25
CA ARG A 327 12.98 -9.35 27.74
C ARG A 327 12.29 -8.09 27.24
N GLY A 328 12.94 -6.92 27.25
CA GLY A 328 12.39 -5.70 26.65
C GLY A 328 12.04 -5.87 25.17
N LYS A 329 12.95 -6.48 24.40
CA LYS A 329 12.69 -6.81 22.97
C LYS A 329 11.61 -7.87 22.78
N GLY A 330 11.60 -8.93 23.60
CA GLY A 330 10.69 -10.06 23.51
C GLY A 330 9.27 -9.71 23.94
N PHE A 331 9.14 -8.93 25.01
CA PHE A 331 7.87 -8.37 25.50
C PHE A 331 7.10 -7.65 24.38
N LEU A 332 7.80 -6.85 23.58
CA LEU A 332 7.21 -6.16 22.44
C LEU A 332 6.87 -7.10 21.27
N LYS A 333 7.77 -8.04 20.94
CA LYS A 333 7.52 -9.05 19.89
C LYS A 333 6.29 -9.91 20.19
N ASN A 334 6.02 -10.18 21.46
CA ASN A 334 4.93 -11.03 21.91
C ASN A 334 3.63 -10.26 22.23
N GLY A 335 3.54 -8.99 21.83
CA GLY A 335 2.31 -8.20 22.01
C GLY A 335 1.97 -7.88 23.47
N GLY A 336 2.97 -7.84 24.37
CA GLY A 336 2.79 -7.70 25.82
C GLY A 336 2.16 -6.38 26.30
N LEU A 337 1.81 -5.47 25.40
CA LEU A 337 1.16 -4.20 25.71
C LEU A 337 -0.38 -4.34 25.77
N LYS A 338 -0.87 -5.29 26.57
CA LYS A 338 -2.24 -5.22 27.09
C LYS A 338 -2.13 -4.81 28.55
N PHE A 339 -2.27 -3.52 28.82
CA PHE A 339 -2.35 -3.04 30.20
C PHE A 339 -3.57 -2.14 30.35
N ASP A 340 -4.31 -2.40 31.42
CA ASP A 340 -5.48 -1.66 31.86
C ASP A 340 -4.99 -0.66 32.91
N GLY A 341 -4.99 0.63 32.58
CA GLY A 341 -4.55 1.70 33.48
C GLY A 341 -3.80 2.85 32.81
N ASP A 342 -4.36 4.05 32.96
CA ASP A 342 -3.82 5.31 32.46
C ASP A 342 -2.58 5.78 33.25
N GLY A 343 -1.51 6.19 32.55
CA GLY A 343 -0.63 7.21 33.14
C GLY A 343 0.78 7.41 32.55
N TYR A 344 1.60 6.38 32.35
CA TYR A 344 3.05 6.62 32.16
C TYR A 344 3.71 5.88 30.99
N LEU A 345 3.41 4.61 30.75
CA LEU A 345 3.91 3.90 29.58
C LEU A 345 3.24 4.40 28.28
N PRO A 346 1.90 4.60 28.23
CA PRO A 346 1.26 5.26 27.09
C PRO A 346 1.91 6.61 26.79
N THR A 347 2.21 7.38 27.83
CA THR A 347 2.88 8.68 27.78
C THR A 347 4.28 8.58 27.17
N LEU A 348 5.11 7.64 27.63
CA LEU A 348 6.46 7.40 27.10
C LEU A 348 6.45 6.99 25.64
N VAL A 349 5.54 6.10 25.25
CA VAL A 349 5.48 5.64 23.86
C VAL A 349 4.90 6.73 22.95
N GLN A 350 3.96 7.56 23.46
CA GLN A 350 3.35 8.69 22.73
C GLN A 350 4.30 9.87 22.50
N ALA A 351 5.43 9.94 23.20
CA ALA A 351 6.38 11.03 23.07
C ALA A 351 6.94 11.14 21.64
N GLU A 352 6.97 12.37 21.10
CA GLU A 352 7.63 12.64 19.81
C GLU A 352 9.16 12.58 19.93
N LYS A 353 9.66 12.86 21.13
CA LYS A 353 11.07 12.88 21.49
C LYS A 353 11.21 12.32 22.89
N VAL A 354 12.07 11.30 23.05
CA VAL A 354 12.50 10.81 24.37
C VAL A 354 13.92 11.28 24.59
N VAL A 355 14.17 12.10 25.61
CA VAL A 355 15.51 12.58 25.95
C VAL A 355 16.09 11.74 27.08
N LEU A 356 17.17 11.02 26.82
CA LEU A 356 17.95 10.34 27.86
C LEU A 356 18.94 11.32 28.48
N HIS A 357 18.89 11.47 29.80
CA HIS A 357 19.72 12.42 30.53
C HIS A 357 20.32 11.80 31.81
N GLY A 358 21.63 11.99 32.01
CA GLY A 358 22.35 11.55 33.21
C GLY A 358 23.03 10.18 33.10
N ASN A 359 23.42 9.60 34.24
CA ASN A 359 24.23 8.39 34.30
C ASN A 359 23.38 7.10 34.35
N PHE A 360 23.52 6.21 33.38
CA PHE A 360 22.88 4.90 33.34
C PHE A 360 23.89 3.80 33.68
N ASP A 361 23.56 2.96 34.65
CA ASP A 361 24.40 1.85 35.07
C ASP A 361 23.92 0.55 34.41
N ILE A 362 24.78 -0.07 33.61
CA ILE A 362 24.45 -1.28 32.84
C ILE A 362 24.23 -2.48 33.76
N LYS A 363 24.87 -2.52 34.93
CA LYS A 363 24.67 -3.62 35.89
C LYS A 363 23.28 -3.63 36.52
N ARG A 364 22.46 -2.60 36.27
CA ARG A 364 21.08 -2.53 36.77
C ARG A 364 20.11 -3.17 35.77
N PRO A 365 19.32 -4.19 36.18
CA PRO A 365 18.38 -4.90 35.30
C PRO A 365 17.37 -3.96 34.62
N SER A 366 16.85 -2.98 35.36
CA SER A 366 15.89 -1.98 34.84
C SER A 366 16.45 -1.12 33.71
N ASN A 367 17.73 -0.77 33.76
CA ASN A 367 18.39 -0.03 32.68
C ASN A 367 18.54 -0.91 31.44
N GLY A 368 18.82 -2.21 31.60
CA GLY A 368 18.84 -3.17 30.49
C GLY A 368 17.50 -3.29 29.79
N PHE A 369 16.41 -3.42 30.55
CA PHE A 369 15.05 -3.47 30.01
C PHE A 369 14.68 -2.16 29.28
N LEU A 370 14.91 -1.00 29.91
CA LEU A 370 14.62 0.31 29.33
C LEU A 370 15.39 0.54 28.02
N LEU A 371 16.69 0.22 27.98
CA LEU A 371 17.49 0.42 26.77
C LEU A 371 17.12 -0.56 25.66
N GLY A 372 16.77 -1.82 25.99
CA GLY A 372 16.24 -2.78 25.02
C GLY A 372 14.88 -2.35 24.45
N PHE A 373 14.00 -1.81 25.30
CA PHE A 373 12.73 -1.20 24.92
C PHE A 373 12.94 0.02 24.01
N LEU A 374 13.76 0.99 24.40
CA LEU A 374 14.04 2.20 23.61
C LEU A 374 14.74 1.90 22.28
N SER A 375 15.64 0.92 22.25
CA SER A 375 16.31 0.45 21.03
C SER A 375 15.30 -0.06 19.99
N SER A 376 14.25 -0.74 20.44
CA SER A 376 13.17 -1.19 19.56
C SER A 376 12.26 -0.05 19.10
N LEU A 377 12.01 0.95 19.97
CA LEU A 377 11.22 2.13 19.60
C LEU A 377 11.93 2.98 18.53
N ASN A 378 13.26 3.13 18.59
CA ASN A 378 13.99 3.97 17.64
C ASN A 378 14.06 3.38 16.22
N LYS A 379 13.87 2.06 16.06
CA LYS A 379 13.85 1.43 14.74
C LYS A 379 12.53 1.69 14.00
N ASP A 380 11.43 1.96 14.71
CA ASP A 380 10.09 2.00 14.12
C ASP A 380 9.17 3.17 14.55
N ILE A 381 9.40 3.90 15.65
CA ILE A 381 8.32 4.65 16.35
C ILE A 381 8.68 6.09 16.79
N GLY A 382 9.92 6.56 16.71
CA GLY A 382 10.22 7.97 17.05
C GLY A 382 11.71 8.28 17.18
N THR A 383 12.05 9.52 17.53
CA THR A 383 13.45 9.96 17.75
C THR A 383 13.80 9.89 19.24
N VAL A 384 14.65 8.93 19.61
CA VAL A 384 15.29 8.93 20.93
C VAL A 384 16.52 9.83 20.86
N ILE A 385 16.54 10.90 21.67
CA ILE A 385 17.63 11.89 21.71
C ILE A 385 18.41 11.70 23.00
N VAL A 386 19.73 11.85 22.92
CA VAL A 386 20.62 11.72 24.08
C VAL A 386 21.15 13.09 24.46
N SER A 387 21.07 13.45 25.74
CA SER A 387 21.67 14.69 26.23
C SER A 387 23.20 14.58 26.24
N LYS A 388 23.90 15.72 26.17
CA LYS A 388 25.38 15.77 26.30
C LYS A 388 25.90 15.17 27.62
N GLU A 389 25.04 15.06 28.63
CA GLU A 389 25.37 14.57 29.97
C GLU A 389 25.06 13.07 30.15
N PHE A 390 24.52 12.41 29.13
CA PHE A 390 24.28 10.98 29.19
C PHE A 390 25.59 10.18 29.23
N LYS A 391 25.73 9.32 30.24
CA LYS A 391 26.87 8.41 30.37
C LYS A 391 26.38 7.02 30.72
N LEU A 392 26.86 6.02 30.00
CA LEU A 392 26.72 4.60 30.38
C LEU A 392 27.93 4.22 31.22
N LYS A 393 27.72 3.77 32.46
CA LYS A 393 28.75 3.33 33.39
C LYS A 393 28.85 1.80 33.45
N ASN A 394 29.99 1.31 33.93
CA ASN A 394 30.27 -0.11 34.15
C ASN A 394 30.22 -0.97 32.87
N THR A 395 30.77 -0.44 31.77
CA THR A 395 30.88 -1.11 30.46
C THR A 395 31.99 -2.14 30.36
N ASP A 396 32.96 -2.09 31.27
CA ASP A 396 34.28 -2.71 31.10
C ASP A 396 34.26 -4.23 31.31
N GLY A 397 33.20 -4.76 31.91
CA GLY A 397 32.99 -6.20 32.12
C GLY A 397 32.07 -6.87 31.08
N LEU A 398 31.79 -6.20 29.96
CA LEU A 398 30.87 -6.69 28.94
C LEU A 398 31.59 -7.48 27.85
N SER A 399 30.93 -8.51 27.32
CA SER A 399 31.43 -9.28 26.20
C SER A 399 31.58 -8.41 24.93
N PRO A 400 32.44 -8.79 23.97
CA PRO A 400 32.61 -8.04 22.71
C PRO A 400 31.30 -7.80 21.95
N GLU A 401 30.39 -8.78 21.97
CA GLU A 401 29.06 -8.69 21.36
C GLU A 401 28.17 -7.66 22.07
N GLN A 402 28.26 -7.58 23.41
CA GLN A 402 27.53 -6.61 24.22
C GLN A 402 28.05 -5.19 23.99
N GLN A 403 29.37 -5.03 23.89
CA GLN A 403 30.00 -3.75 23.56
C GLN A 403 29.59 -3.29 22.16
N LYS A 404 29.59 -4.19 21.16
CA LYS A 404 29.11 -3.90 19.80
C LYS A 404 27.66 -3.41 19.78
N LEU A 405 26.75 -4.07 20.51
CA LEU A 405 25.35 -3.66 20.59
C LEU A 405 25.15 -2.29 21.26
N ILE A 406 25.98 -1.97 22.26
CA ILE A 406 25.98 -0.65 22.90
C ILE A 406 26.49 0.42 21.95
N GLU A 407 27.54 0.13 21.17
CA GLU A 407 28.04 1.04 20.14
C GLU A 407 27.04 1.21 18.99
N GLU A 408 26.38 0.14 18.55
CA GLU A 408 25.25 0.22 17.61
C GLU A 408 24.12 1.08 18.18
N PHE A 409 23.75 0.87 19.44
CA PHE A 409 22.74 1.71 20.11
C PHE A 409 23.19 3.17 20.22
N ARG A 410 24.47 3.45 20.53
CA ARG A 410 25.04 4.80 20.54
C ARG A 410 25.05 5.43 19.15
N ALA A 411 25.37 4.68 18.11
CA ALA A 411 25.34 5.12 16.71
C ALA A 411 23.90 5.40 16.23
N ILE A 412 22.93 4.65 16.76
CA ILE A 412 21.49 4.83 16.52
C ILE A 412 20.95 6.11 17.22
N LEU A 413 21.63 6.59 18.27
CA LEU A 413 21.25 7.73 19.09
C LEU A 413 21.98 9.05 18.73
N ARG A 414 23.03 8.98 17.91
CA ARG A 414 23.75 10.13 17.33
C ARG A 414 23.13 10.48 15.98
#